data_AF-T1UB79-F1
#
_entry.id   AF-T1UB79-F1
#
_cell.length_a   1.000
_cell.length_b   1.000
_cell.length_c   1.000
_cell.angle_alpha   90.00
_cell.angle_beta   90.00
_cell.angle_gamma   90.00
#
_symmetry.space_group_name_H-M   'P 1'
#
loop_
_entity.id
_entity.type
_entity.pdbx_description
1 polymer ?
#
loop_
_entity_poly.entity_id
_entity_poly.type
_entity_poly.pdbx_seq_one_letter_code
_entity_poly.pdbx_strand_id
1 'polypeptide(L)'
;MLKERLKAFFNADSVFTFIFALFFLTSFKKPLTQVLLIVLMVFLFLRCYFQASLKETFKINHLKSMPFKWLTLAFLGVFLSIFPNMFNMYDSQTFHYNLFALNMSLTYACGALCLLFASRLRIKLNQKVLFYSMAVANFINGLLSLVQKICFNMPRAQGFSTVKEYVVLVSVSVLGCYIYALYSRNQKEKNFFTLSVFVGFLVVILSSTRSALIAFVITFLILSCFILYAKKSIKPLAYMVVVSLVLSALYMGNNALEKRGAIEQSRVQNQSFEADLKRYAKKDADSSIGWRLERWKEALTVLRLRPFFGMAASEKCQRLEEILSLSQSYRAKDLILCYERYDNQIIHVLATRGIIGFLIWLFFY
;
A
#
# COMPACT_ATOMS: atom_id res chain seq x y z
N MET A 1 18.06 -18.71 -35.44
CA MET A 1 17.10 -17.75 -36.03
C MET A 1 15.98 -17.29 -35.08
N LEU A 2 15.10 -18.17 -34.56
CA LEU A 2 14.04 -17.76 -33.60
C LEU A 2 14.62 -17.17 -32.29
N LYS A 3 15.72 -17.75 -31.81
CA LYS A 3 16.46 -17.34 -30.59
C LYS A 3 17.12 -15.96 -30.70
N GLU A 4 17.47 -15.53 -31.92
CA GLU A 4 18.06 -14.21 -32.20
C GLU A 4 16.99 -13.17 -32.47
N ARG A 5 15.90 -13.55 -33.16
CA ARG A 5 14.73 -12.68 -33.34
C ARG A 5 14.03 -12.36 -32.02
N LEU A 6 13.92 -13.32 -31.09
CA LEU A 6 13.44 -13.08 -29.72
C LEU A 6 14.41 -12.23 -28.88
N LYS A 7 15.71 -12.31 -29.15
CA LYS A 7 16.74 -11.46 -28.50
C LYS A 7 16.64 -10.00 -28.95
N ALA A 8 16.22 -9.77 -30.19
CA ALA A 8 16.02 -8.46 -30.79
C ALA A 8 14.63 -7.85 -30.51
N PHE A 9 13.59 -8.68 -30.29
CA PHE A 9 12.20 -8.19 -30.28
C PHE A 9 11.82 -7.31 -29.08
N PHE A 10 12.61 -7.30 -28.00
CA PHE A 10 12.40 -6.38 -26.89
C PHE A 10 13.73 -6.03 -26.22
N ASN A 11 14.16 -4.77 -26.37
CA ASN A 11 15.16 -4.23 -25.45
C ASN A 11 14.57 -4.32 -24.04
N ALA A 12 15.06 -5.26 -23.23
CA ALA A 12 14.43 -5.63 -21.96
C ALA A 12 14.25 -4.41 -21.05
N ASP A 13 15.23 -3.51 -21.06
CA ASP A 13 15.20 -2.23 -20.34
C ASP A 13 13.99 -1.36 -20.73
N SER A 14 13.62 -1.33 -22.01
CA SER A 14 12.45 -0.61 -22.51
C SER A 14 11.15 -1.25 -22.04
N VAL A 15 11.05 -2.59 -22.03
CA VAL A 15 9.87 -3.30 -21.52
C VAL A 15 9.71 -3.09 -20.02
N PHE A 16 10.79 -3.21 -19.25
CA PHE A 16 10.77 -2.95 -17.81
C PHE A 16 10.33 -1.51 -17.53
N THR A 17 10.95 -0.54 -18.22
CA THR A 17 10.56 0.86 -18.11
C THR A 17 9.08 1.06 -18.43
N PHE A 18 8.56 0.40 -19.48
CA PHE A 18 7.16 0.49 -19.86
C PHE A 18 6.21 -0.10 -18.81
N ILE A 19 6.52 -1.28 -18.26
CA ILE A 19 5.71 -1.91 -17.20
C ILE A 19 5.67 -1.02 -15.95
N PHE A 20 6.81 -0.46 -15.53
CA PHE A 20 6.86 0.48 -14.41
C PHE A 20 6.11 1.79 -14.69
N ALA A 21 6.20 2.31 -15.91
CA ALA A 21 5.43 3.49 -16.30
C ALA A 21 3.92 3.21 -16.25
N LEU A 22 3.49 2.06 -16.77
CA LEU A 22 2.09 1.63 -16.76
C LEU A 22 1.58 1.44 -15.33
N PHE A 23 2.41 0.95 -14.40
CA PHE A 23 2.08 0.84 -12.98
C PHE A 23 1.66 2.19 -12.38
N PHE A 24 2.41 3.27 -12.63
CA PHE A 24 2.03 4.59 -12.13
C PHE A 24 0.78 5.14 -12.84
N LEU A 25 0.72 5.03 -14.17
CA LEU A 25 -0.40 5.53 -14.97
C LEU A 25 -1.75 4.90 -14.60
N THR A 26 -1.72 3.69 -14.04
CA THR A 26 -2.92 2.90 -13.72
C THR A 26 -3.17 2.76 -12.22
N SER A 27 -2.46 3.55 -11.41
CA SER A 27 -2.56 3.58 -9.95
C SER A 27 -3.99 3.83 -9.41
N PHE A 28 -4.90 4.37 -10.22
CA PHE A 28 -6.31 4.51 -9.85
C PHE A 28 -7.10 3.19 -9.79
N LYS A 29 -6.60 2.09 -10.37
CA LYS A 29 -7.33 0.82 -10.52
C LYS A 29 -6.58 -0.35 -9.87
N LYS A 30 -7.10 -0.86 -8.75
CA LYS A 30 -6.46 -1.92 -7.94
C LYS A 30 -6.09 -3.20 -8.71
N PRO A 31 -6.99 -3.83 -9.49
CA PRO A 31 -6.67 -5.11 -10.13
C PRO A 31 -5.48 -5.02 -11.09
N LEU A 32 -5.27 -3.85 -11.70
CA LEU A 32 -4.25 -3.72 -12.72
C LEU A 32 -2.83 -3.77 -12.14
N THR A 33 -2.61 -3.27 -10.92
CA THR A 33 -1.29 -3.36 -10.28
C THR A 33 -0.89 -4.81 -10.00
N GLN A 34 -1.84 -5.66 -9.63
CA GLN A 34 -1.62 -7.10 -9.46
C GLN A 34 -1.34 -7.80 -10.79
N VAL A 35 -2.11 -7.46 -11.84
CA VAL A 35 -1.88 -7.98 -13.19
C VAL A 35 -0.47 -7.61 -13.68
N LEU A 36 -0.05 -6.35 -13.48
CA LEU A 36 1.28 -5.90 -13.89
C LEU A 36 2.41 -6.62 -13.15
N LEU A 37 2.22 -6.96 -11.86
CA LEU A 37 3.19 -7.76 -11.11
C LEU A 37 3.33 -9.17 -11.69
N ILE A 38 2.21 -9.80 -12.08
CA ILE A 38 2.23 -11.13 -12.71
C ILE A 38 2.90 -11.06 -14.08
N VAL A 39 2.57 -10.06 -14.90
CA VAL A 39 3.21 -9.83 -16.21
C VAL A 39 4.70 -9.63 -16.05
N LEU A 40 5.13 -8.83 -15.06
CA LEU A 40 6.54 -8.61 -14.73
C LEU A 40 7.23 -9.93 -14.35
N MET A 41 6.61 -10.73 -13.50
CA MET A 41 7.14 -12.02 -13.06
C MET A 41 7.32 -13.00 -14.23
N VAL A 42 6.31 -13.14 -15.09
CA VAL A 42 6.35 -14.03 -16.25
C VAL A 42 7.43 -13.58 -17.23
N PHE A 43 7.54 -12.28 -17.49
CA PHE A 43 8.57 -11.75 -18.38
C PHE A 43 9.98 -11.98 -17.83
N LEU A 44 10.20 -11.70 -16.54
CA LEU A 44 11.46 -11.96 -15.84
C LEU A 44 11.84 -13.45 -15.90
N PHE A 45 10.88 -14.34 -15.66
CA PHE A 45 11.07 -15.79 -15.75
C PHE A 45 11.52 -16.21 -17.15
N LEU A 46 10.80 -15.79 -18.20
CA LEU A 46 11.16 -16.10 -19.59
C LEU A 46 12.55 -15.59 -19.93
N ARG A 47 12.89 -14.38 -19.50
CA ARG A 47 14.20 -13.76 -19.78
C ARG A 47 15.34 -14.50 -19.06
N CYS A 48 15.15 -14.91 -17.81
CA CYS A 48 16.08 -15.77 -17.08
C CYS A 48 16.24 -17.15 -17.75
N TYR A 49 15.14 -17.74 -18.22
CA TYR A 49 15.15 -19.01 -18.94
C TYR A 49 16.01 -18.94 -20.21
N PHE A 50 15.84 -17.89 -21.01
CA PHE A 50 16.57 -17.75 -22.28
C PHE A 50 18.01 -17.27 -22.14
N GLN A 51 18.35 -16.48 -21.11
CA GLN A 51 19.66 -15.83 -21.01
C GLN A 51 20.59 -16.34 -19.91
N ALA A 52 20.05 -16.73 -18.75
CA ALA A 52 20.86 -16.94 -17.55
C ALA A 52 20.80 -18.37 -16.99
N SER A 53 20.08 -19.27 -17.69
CA SER A 53 19.76 -20.66 -17.30
C SER A 53 19.06 -20.74 -15.94
N LEU A 54 17.84 -21.30 -15.90
CA LEU A 54 17.08 -21.44 -14.65
C LEU A 54 17.86 -22.20 -13.58
N LYS A 55 18.58 -23.28 -13.97
CA LYS A 55 19.38 -24.08 -13.04
C LYS A 55 20.42 -23.25 -12.30
N GLU A 56 21.01 -22.24 -12.95
CA GLU A 56 22.01 -21.39 -12.31
C GLU A 56 21.42 -20.32 -11.40
N THR A 57 20.20 -19.88 -11.68
CA THR A 57 19.49 -18.87 -10.88
C THR A 57 19.18 -19.40 -9.47
N PHE A 58 18.86 -20.69 -9.37
CA PHE A 58 18.58 -21.38 -8.11
C PHE A 58 19.82 -22.00 -7.44
N LYS A 59 21.04 -21.79 -7.97
CA LYS A 59 22.26 -22.27 -7.30
C LYS A 59 22.43 -21.57 -5.94
N ILE A 60 22.78 -22.32 -4.90
CA ILE A 60 22.98 -21.84 -3.53
C ILE A 60 23.99 -20.68 -3.47
N ASN A 61 25.08 -20.77 -4.24
CA ASN A 61 26.11 -19.72 -4.27
C ASN A 61 25.56 -18.38 -4.77
N HIS A 62 24.62 -18.40 -5.71
CA HIS A 62 23.97 -17.19 -6.20
C HIS A 62 22.99 -16.60 -5.18
N LEU A 63 22.19 -17.46 -4.52
CA LEU A 63 21.28 -17.04 -3.46
C LEU A 63 22.02 -16.34 -2.31
N LYS A 64 23.24 -16.79 -1.98
CA LYS A 64 24.10 -16.17 -0.95
C LYS A 64 24.63 -14.78 -1.34
N SER A 65 24.95 -14.57 -2.62
CA SER A 65 25.55 -13.33 -3.15
C SER A 65 24.53 -12.33 -3.71
N MET A 66 23.24 -12.65 -3.68
CA MET A 66 22.18 -11.80 -4.20
C MET A 66 22.07 -10.47 -3.41
N PRO A 67 22.02 -9.30 -4.09
CA PRO A 67 21.98 -7.99 -3.42
C PRO A 67 20.75 -7.79 -2.53
N PHE A 68 19.59 -8.34 -2.92
CA PHE A 68 18.32 -8.19 -2.20
C PHE A 68 17.90 -9.48 -1.47
N LYS A 69 18.86 -10.30 -1.01
CA LYS A 69 18.59 -11.60 -0.37
C LYS A 69 17.68 -11.54 0.84
N TRP A 70 17.91 -10.57 1.73
CA TRP A 70 17.14 -10.41 2.96
C TRP A 70 15.71 -9.97 2.67
N LEU A 71 15.55 -9.05 1.71
CA LEU A 71 14.23 -8.65 1.24
C LEU A 71 13.48 -9.84 0.62
N THR A 72 14.14 -10.62 -0.23
CA THR A 72 13.52 -11.81 -0.85
C THR A 72 13.11 -12.84 0.21
N LEU A 73 13.97 -13.07 1.21
CA LEU A 73 13.66 -13.94 2.35
C LEU A 73 12.48 -13.40 3.17
N ALA A 74 12.39 -12.09 3.38
CA ALA A 74 11.29 -11.46 4.09
C ALA A 74 9.95 -11.64 3.35
N PHE A 75 9.92 -11.37 2.04
CA PHE A 75 8.74 -11.62 1.19
C PHE A 75 8.30 -13.09 1.25
N LEU A 76 9.27 -14.02 1.15
CA LEU A 76 9.01 -15.45 1.20
C LEU A 76 8.53 -15.88 2.60
N GLY A 77 9.11 -15.33 3.67
CA GLY A 77 8.66 -15.53 5.04
C GLY A 77 7.22 -15.09 5.24
N VAL A 78 6.85 -13.89 4.76
CA VAL A 78 5.48 -13.37 4.86
C VAL A 78 4.49 -14.29 4.13
N PHE A 79 4.87 -14.87 2.99
CA PHE A 79 4.08 -15.89 2.31
C PHE A 79 3.98 -17.18 3.14
N LEU A 80 5.11 -17.70 3.63
CA LEU A 80 5.15 -18.95 4.40
C LEU A 80 4.41 -18.89 5.74
N SER A 81 4.30 -17.71 6.35
CA SER A 81 3.66 -17.53 7.66
C SER A 81 2.16 -17.88 7.71
N ILE A 82 1.53 -18.13 6.56
CA ILE A 82 0.09 -18.42 6.48
C ILE A 82 -0.24 -19.90 6.46
N PHE A 83 0.70 -20.75 6.02
CA PHE A 83 0.47 -22.19 5.92
C PHE A 83 0.02 -22.84 7.23
N PRO A 84 0.56 -22.48 8.42
CA PRO A 84 0.09 -23.05 9.68
C PRO A 84 -1.42 -22.88 9.88
N ASN A 85 -1.98 -21.72 9.52
CA ASN A 85 -3.41 -21.45 9.67
C ASN A 85 -4.24 -22.01 8.52
N MET A 86 -3.66 -22.19 7.33
CA MET A 86 -4.38 -22.82 6.24
C MET A 86 -4.77 -24.26 6.52
N PHE A 87 -3.86 -25.01 7.18
CA PHE A 87 -4.02 -26.45 7.43
C PHE A 87 -4.50 -26.78 8.84
N ASN A 88 -4.88 -25.78 9.65
CA ASN A 88 -5.24 -25.99 11.05
C ASN A 88 -6.55 -26.80 11.25
N MET A 89 -7.30 -27.08 10.18
CA MET A 89 -8.54 -27.87 10.23
C MET A 89 -8.60 -28.88 9.07
N TYR A 90 -9.04 -30.10 9.36
CA TYR A 90 -9.04 -31.25 8.46
C TYR A 90 -10.24 -31.31 7.49
N ASP A 91 -11.19 -30.37 7.60
CA ASP A 91 -12.41 -30.39 6.78
C ASP A 91 -12.22 -29.60 5.46
N SER A 92 -12.60 -30.24 4.35
CA SER A 92 -12.61 -29.68 3.00
C SER A 92 -13.36 -28.35 2.88
N GLN A 93 -14.48 -28.17 3.60
CA GLN A 93 -15.24 -26.91 3.59
C GLN A 93 -14.47 -25.77 4.27
N THR A 94 -13.74 -26.07 5.35
CA THR A 94 -12.90 -25.09 6.05
C THR A 94 -11.66 -24.71 5.24
N PHE A 95 -11.12 -25.63 4.45
CA PHE A 95 -9.98 -25.36 3.56
C PHE A 95 -10.34 -24.33 2.49
N HIS A 96 -11.50 -24.47 1.83
CA HIS A 96 -11.99 -23.49 0.85
C HIS A 96 -12.07 -22.08 1.42
N TYR A 97 -12.54 -21.96 2.67
CA TYR A 97 -12.64 -20.68 3.35
C TYR A 97 -11.27 -20.06 3.67
N ASN A 98 -10.28 -20.91 3.97
CA ASN A 98 -8.91 -20.46 4.26
C ASN A 98 -8.13 -20.07 2.99
N LEU A 99 -8.54 -20.52 1.80
CA LEU A 99 -7.89 -20.13 0.52
C LEU A 99 -7.90 -18.62 0.29
N PHE A 100 -8.88 -17.87 0.82
CA PHE A 100 -8.90 -16.42 0.72
C PHE A 100 -7.66 -15.75 1.35
N ALA A 101 -7.03 -16.39 2.35
CA ALA A 101 -5.80 -15.89 2.95
C ALA A 101 -4.59 -15.91 2.00
N LEU A 102 -4.64 -16.73 0.93
CA LEU A 102 -3.59 -16.80 -0.07
C LEU A 102 -3.56 -15.58 -0.99
N ASN A 103 -4.68 -14.90 -1.24
CA ASN A 103 -4.75 -13.88 -2.28
C ASN A 103 -3.70 -12.76 -2.10
N MET A 104 -3.65 -12.15 -0.91
CA MET A 104 -2.64 -11.12 -0.60
C MET A 104 -1.22 -11.69 -0.50
N SER A 105 -1.10 -12.97 -0.23
CA SER A 105 0.14 -13.64 0.18
C SER A 105 0.91 -14.18 -1.01
N LEU A 106 0.17 -14.62 -2.03
CA LEU A 106 0.68 -14.89 -3.37
C LEU A 106 1.32 -13.65 -3.98
N THR A 107 0.82 -12.44 -3.67
CA THR A 107 1.47 -11.20 -4.11
C THR A 107 2.89 -11.09 -3.55
N TYR A 108 3.13 -11.52 -2.31
CA TYR A 108 4.49 -11.58 -1.74
C TYR A 108 5.34 -12.68 -2.37
N ALA A 109 4.77 -13.85 -2.67
CA ALA A 109 5.49 -14.90 -3.41
C ALA A 109 5.91 -14.43 -4.82
N CYS A 110 5.01 -13.77 -5.56
CA CYS A 110 5.32 -13.16 -6.85
C CYS A 110 6.41 -12.09 -6.71
N GLY A 111 6.37 -11.26 -5.65
CA GLY A 111 7.41 -10.29 -5.36
C GLY A 111 8.79 -10.92 -5.10
N ALA A 112 8.84 -11.99 -4.30
CA ALA A 112 10.08 -12.75 -4.06
C ALA A 112 10.65 -13.34 -5.36
N LEU A 113 9.80 -13.92 -6.22
CA LEU A 113 10.21 -14.44 -7.53
C LEU A 113 10.71 -13.33 -8.45
N CYS A 114 10.05 -12.16 -8.46
CA CYS A 114 10.52 -11.00 -9.22
C CYS A 114 11.92 -10.56 -8.78
N LEU A 115 12.16 -10.44 -7.47
CA LEU A 115 13.49 -10.08 -6.93
C LEU A 115 14.55 -11.13 -7.28
N LEU A 116 14.21 -12.41 -7.14
CA LEU A 116 15.10 -13.52 -7.48
C LEU A 116 15.50 -13.47 -8.95
N PHE A 117 14.55 -13.34 -9.87
CA PHE A 117 14.84 -13.27 -11.29
C PHE A 117 15.55 -11.96 -11.68
N ALA A 118 15.14 -10.83 -11.10
CA ALA A 118 15.78 -9.54 -11.37
C ALA A 118 17.25 -9.51 -10.93
N SER A 119 17.65 -10.25 -9.89
CA SER A 119 19.03 -10.25 -9.41
C SER A 119 20.07 -10.74 -10.43
N ARG A 120 19.67 -11.64 -11.35
CA ARG A 120 20.52 -12.12 -12.46
C ARG A 120 20.51 -11.19 -13.66
N LEU A 121 19.51 -10.31 -13.74
CA LEU A 121 19.28 -9.45 -14.88
C LEU A 121 19.76 -8.04 -14.54
N ARG A 122 20.79 -7.57 -15.23
CA ARG A 122 21.21 -6.17 -15.14
C ARG A 122 20.19 -5.29 -15.87
N ILE A 123 19.09 -4.98 -15.22
CA ILE A 123 18.01 -4.14 -15.76
C ILE A 123 18.35 -2.68 -15.49
N LYS A 124 18.33 -1.85 -16.54
CA LYS A 124 18.45 -0.39 -16.40
C LYS A 124 17.12 0.26 -16.73
N LEU A 125 16.53 0.93 -15.75
CA LEU A 125 15.30 1.69 -15.96
C LEU A 125 15.60 3.08 -16.52
N ASN A 126 14.85 3.51 -17.53
CA ASN A 126 14.93 4.89 -18.00
C ASN A 126 14.24 5.81 -16.99
N GLN A 127 15.06 6.51 -16.20
CA GLN A 127 14.60 7.40 -15.15
C GLN A 127 13.64 8.48 -15.67
N LYS A 128 13.92 9.08 -16.84
CA LYS A 128 13.06 10.13 -17.39
C LYS A 128 11.65 9.60 -17.62
N VAL A 129 11.51 8.49 -18.35
CA VAL A 129 10.19 7.90 -18.64
C VAL A 129 9.44 7.57 -17.35
N LEU A 130 10.13 7.03 -16.35
CA LEU A 130 9.54 6.71 -15.05
C LEU A 130 9.02 7.96 -14.32
N PHE A 131 9.81 9.03 -14.21
CA PHE A 131 9.34 10.25 -13.56
C PHE A 131 8.24 10.96 -14.35
N TYR A 132 8.34 11.03 -15.69
CA TYR A 132 7.27 11.59 -16.51
C TYR A 132 5.97 10.79 -16.37
N SER A 133 6.05 9.45 -16.26
CA SER A 133 4.86 8.62 -16.00
C SER A 133 4.22 8.92 -14.64
N MET A 134 5.03 9.15 -13.59
CA MET A 134 4.54 9.58 -12.28
C MET A 134 3.85 10.95 -12.37
N ALA A 135 4.41 11.89 -13.14
CA ALA A 135 3.84 13.21 -13.29
C ALA A 135 2.50 13.18 -14.02
N VAL A 136 2.43 12.46 -15.14
CA VAL A 136 1.18 12.25 -15.88
C VAL A 136 0.14 11.54 -15.00
N ALA A 137 0.55 10.54 -14.23
CA ALA A 137 -0.33 9.86 -13.28
C ALA A 137 -0.90 10.81 -12.23
N ASN A 138 -0.09 11.74 -11.68
CA ASN A 138 -0.57 12.75 -10.74
C ASN A 138 -1.63 13.66 -11.36
N PHE A 139 -1.46 14.08 -12.62
CA PHE A 139 -2.47 14.86 -13.32
C PHE A 139 -3.78 14.08 -13.52
N ILE A 140 -3.70 12.84 -14.02
CA ILE A 140 -4.87 11.98 -14.22
C ILE A 140 -5.60 11.77 -12.90
N ASN A 141 -4.87 11.42 -11.83
CA ASN A 141 -5.45 11.12 -10.53
C ASN A 141 -5.99 12.37 -9.82
N GLY A 142 -5.29 13.50 -9.90
CA GLY A 142 -5.77 14.78 -9.37
C GLY A 142 -7.09 15.20 -10.02
N LEU A 143 -7.17 15.16 -11.36
CA LEU A 143 -8.40 15.43 -12.09
C LEU A 143 -9.50 14.43 -11.75
N LEU A 144 -9.19 13.13 -11.69
CA LEU A 144 -10.15 12.10 -11.29
C LEU A 144 -10.73 12.35 -9.89
N SER A 145 -9.88 12.74 -8.92
CA SER A 145 -10.32 13.06 -7.57
C SER A 145 -11.26 14.27 -7.52
N LEU A 146 -11.02 15.28 -8.35
CA LEU A 146 -11.91 16.44 -8.48
C LEU A 146 -13.26 16.02 -9.08
N VAL A 147 -13.26 15.20 -10.14
CA VAL A 147 -14.48 14.67 -10.74
C VAL A 147 -15.27 13.83 -9.73
N GLN A 148 -14.62 12.94 -8.99
CA GLN A 148 -15.27 12.14 -7.95
C GLN A 148 -15.89 13.00 -6.85
N LYS A 149 -15.19 14.05 -6.42
CA LYS A 149 -15.65 14.90 -5.33
C LYS A 149 -16.76 15.87 -5.76
N ILE A 150 -16.60 16.53 -6.92
CA ILE A 150 -17.46 17.63 -7.37
C ILE A 150 -18.60 17.12 -8.26
N CYS A 151 -18.31 16.24 -9.22
CA CYS A 151 -19.33 15.78 -10.17
C CYS A 151 -20.14 14.60 -9.63
N PHE A 152 -19.49 13.67 -8.94
CA PHE A 152 -20.16 12.48 -8.40
C PHE A 152 -20.62 12.62 -6.96
N ASN A 153 -20.36 13.76 -6.30
CA ASN A 153 -20.68 13.99 -4.89
C ASN A 153 -20.26 12.80 -4.01
N MET A 154 -19.03 12.31 -4.23
CA MET A 154 -18.50 11.25 -3.39
C MET A 154 -17.94 11.87 -2.11
N PRO A 155 -18.24 11.32 -0.92
CA PRO A 155 -17.72 11.85 0.33
C PRO A 155 -16.19 11.75 0.41
N ARG A 156 -15.56 10.84 -0.34
CA ARG A 156 -14.09 10.67 -0.40
C ARG A 156 -13.66 10.30 -1.81
N ALA A 157 -12.52 10.85 -2.24
CA ALA A 157 -11.84 10.39 -3.44
C ALA A 157 -11.16 9.04 -3.19
N GLN A 158 -11.47 8.04 -4.01
CA GLN A 158 -10.97 6.67 -3.89
C GLN A 158 -10.47 6.07 -5.21
N GLY A 159 -10.62 6.81 -6.31
CA GLY A 159 -10.42 6.27 -7.65
C GLY A 159 -11.35 5.09 -7.91
N PHE A 160 -10.82 4.04 -8.53
CA PHE A 160 -11.48 2.74 -8.70
C PHE A 160 -10.76 1.67 -7.88
N SER A 161 -10.39 2.05 -6.66
CA SER A 161 -9.58 1.27 -5.71
C SER A 161 -10.08 1.50 -4.29
N THR A 162 -9.38 0.95 -3.29
CA THR A 162 -9.60 1.33 -1.89
C THR A 162 -8.93 2.69 -1.61
N VAL A 163 -9.55 3.51 -0.76
CA VAL A 163 -9.04 4.85 -0.39
C VAL A 163 -7.56 4.79 0.05
N LYS A 164 -7.21 3.79 0.89
CA LYS A 164 -5.85 3.65 1.42
C LYS A 164 -4.83 3.37 0.33
N GLU A 165 -5.11 2.41 -0.55
CA GLU A 165 -4.19 2.04 -1.63
C GLU A 165 -4.02 3.18 -2.64
N TYR A 166 -5.14 3.83 -3.01
CA TYR A 166 -5.13 4.93 -3.95
C TYR A 166 -4.24 6.09 -3.47
N VAL A 167 -4.45 6.54 -2.23
CA VAL A 167 -3.69 7.68 -1.68
C VAL A 167 -2.22 7.34 -1.49
N VAL A 168 -1.89 6.12 -1.06
CA VAL A 168 -0.49 5.70 -0.89
C VAL A 168 0.25 5.71 -2.22
N LEU A 169 -0.33 5.14 -3.28
CA LEU A 169 0.31 5.10 -4.61
C LEU A 169 0.52 6.51 -5.19
N VAL A 170 -0.48 7.39 -5.09
CA VAL A 170 -0.36 8.78 -5.55
C VAL A 170 0.63 9.56 -4.69
N SER A 171 0.69 9.31 -3.38
CA SER A 171 1.68 9.95 -2.49
C SER A 171 3.11 9.62 -2.92
N VAL A 172 3.39 8.37 -3.32
CA VAL A 172 4.70 7.96 -3.82
C VAL A 172 5.05 8.68 -5.12
N SER A 173 4.11 8.80 -6.08
CA SER A 173 4.35 9.54 -7.32
C SER A 173 4.52 11.05 -7.11
N VAL A 174 3.79 11.64 -6.16
CA VAL A 174 3.97 13.04 -5.74
C VAL A 174 5.35 13.27 -5.16
N LEU A 175 5.79 12.44 -4.20
CA LEU A 175 7.12 12.54 -3.59
C LEU A 175 8.22 12.29 -4.62
N GLY A 176 8.03 11.37 -5.56
CA GLY A 176 8.93 11.14 -6.68
C GLY A 176 9.08 12.37 -7.58
N CYS A 177 7.96 13.02 -7.95
CA CYS A 177 7.96 14.25 -8.73
C CYS A 177 8.64 15.41 -7.98
N TYR A 178 8.43 15.50 -6.67
CA TYR A 178 9.09 16.47 -5.80
C TYR A 178 10.61 16.32 -5.81
N ILE A 179 11.12 15.09 -5.69
CA ILE A 179 12.55 14.79 -5.79
C ILE A 179 13.07 15.18 -7.18
N TYR A 180 12.38 14.78 -8.25
CA TYR A 180 12.83 15.10 -9.61
C TYR A 180 12.91 16.62 -9.86
N ALA A 181 11.91 17.37 -9.41
CA ALA A 181 11.89 18.83 -9.52
C ALA A 181 13.07 19.50 -8.79
N LEU A 182 13.50 18.95 -7.65
CA LEU A 182 14.65 19.44 -6.88
C LEU A 182 16.00 19.20 -7.56
N TYR A 183 16.10 18.21 -8.45
CA TYR A 183 17.33 17.88 -9.18
C TYR A 183 17.32 18.35 -10.64
N SER A 184 16.15 18.71 -11.19
CA SER A 184 16.07 19.22 -12.55
C SER A 184 16.72 20.60 -12.68
N ARG A 185 17.60 20.73 -13.69
CA ARG A 185 18.22 22.00 -14.07
C ARG A 185 17.37 22.80 -15.06
N ASN A 186 16.48 22.13 -15.80
CA ASN A 186 15.61 22.78 -16.77
C ASN A 186 14.41 23.38 -16.06
N GLN A 187 14.24 24.70 -16.14
CA GLN A 187 13.16 25.40 -15.46
C GLN A 187 11.77 24.96 -15.94
N LYS A 188 11.61 24.63 -17.24
CA LYS A 188 10.34 24.13 -17.77
C LYS A 188 9.96 22.78 -17.17
N GLU A 189 10.93 21.85 -17.10
CA GLU A 189 10.70 20.55 -16.46
C GLU A 189 10.41 20.73 -14.97
N LYS A 190 11.21 21.53 -14.28
CA LYS A 190 11.00 21.81 -12.85
C LYS A 190 9.59 22.31 -12.60
N ASN A 191 9.12 23.31 -13.35
CA ASN A 191 7.76 23.84 -13.21
C ASN A 191 6.69 22.78 -13.50
N PHE A 192 6.87 21.95 -14.53
CA PHE A 192 5.93 20.87 -14.85
C PHE A 192 5.81 19.85 -13.71
N PHE A 193 6.94 19.41 -13.14
CA PHE A 193 6.96 18.47 -12.02
C PHE A 193 6.43 19.10 -10.73
N THR A 194 6.70 20.38 -10.47
CA THR A 194 6.12 21.13 -9.34
C THR A 194 4.60 21.24 -9.48
N LEU A 195 4.08 21.53 -10.67
CA LEU A 195 2.63 21.56 -10.90
C LEU A 195 2.00 20.18 -10.68
N SER A 196 2.65 19.12 -11.16
CA SER A 196 2.26 17.73 -10.91
C SER A 196 2.18 17.41 -9.40
N VAL A 197 3.13 17.90 -8.59
CA VAL A 197 3.09 17.74 -7.12
C VAL A 197 1.81 18.35 -6.54
N PHE A 198 1.46 19.56 -6.95
CA PHE A 198 0.25 20.25 -6.45
C PHE A 198 -1.03 19.54 -6.89
N VAL A 199 -1.12 19.13 -8.16
CA VAL A 199 -2.30 18.43 -8.68
C VAL A 199 -2.44 17.05 -8.04
N GLY A 200 -1.35 16.30 -7.87
CA GLY A 200 -1.38 15.01 -7.19
C GLY A 200 -1.71 15.12 -5.69
N PHE A 201 -1.30 16.20 -5.02
CA PHE A 201 -1.62 16.43 -3.61
C PHE A 201 -3.12 16.64 -3.36
N LEU A 202 -3.90 17.04 -4.37
CA LEU A 202 -5.36 17.08 -4.27
C LEU A 202 -5.94 15.72 -3.89
N VAL A 203 -5.37 14.61 -4.38
CA VAL A 203 -5.81 13.26 -4.00
C VAL A 203 -5.63 13.02 -2.50
N VAL A 204 -4.51 13.46 -1.93
CA VAL A 204 -4.22 13.29 -0.49
C VAL A 204 -5.28 14.01 0.35
N ILE A 205 -5.60 15.26 -0.01
CA ILE A 205 -6.61 16.06 0.70
C ILE A 205 -8.03 15.51 0.47
N LEU A 206 -8.43 15.30 -0.78
CA LEU A 206 -9.79 14.91 -1.17
C LEU A 206 -10.17 13.48 -0.77
N SER A 207 -9.17 12.64 -0.44
CA SER A 207 -9.41 11.34 0.18
C SER A 207 -9.94 11.43 1.61
N SER A 208 -9.80 12.60 2.24
CA SER A 208 -10.14 12.90 3.64
C SER A 208 -9.57 11.88 4.65
N THR A 209 -8.45 11.22 4.31
CA THR A 209 -7.81 10.22 5.17
C THR A 209 -6.73 10.87 6.03
N ARG A 210 -7.08 11.23 7.27
CA ARG A 210 -6.17 11.93 8.21
C ARG A 210 -4.83 11.23 8.40
N SER A 211 -4.84 9.90 8.53
CA SER A 211 -3.60 9.11 8.69
C SER A 211 -2.69 9.20 7.46
N ALA A 212 -3.26 9.29 6.26
CA ALA A 212 -2.48 9.41 5.03
C ALA A 212 -1.86 10.80 4.91
N LEU A 213 -2.59 11.87 5.28
CA LEU A 213 -2.04 13.23 5.34
C LEU A 213 -0.86 13.32 6.32
N ILE A 214 -1.02 12.79 7.53
CA ILE A 214 0.06 12.78 8.54
C ILE A 214 1.27 12.01 8.02
N ALA A 215 1.07 10.82 7.45
CA ALA A 215 2.16 10.04 6.88
C ALA A 215 2.87 10.80 5.75
N PHE A 216 2.11 11.42 4.84
CA PHE A 216 2.64 12.23 3.74
C PHE A 216 3.50 13.38 4.26
N VAL A 217 3.00 14.16 5.23
CA VAL A 217 3.74 15.31 5.80
C VAL A 217 5.03 14.84 6.46
N ILE A 218 4.98 13.79 7.28
CA ILE A 218 6.18 13.24 7.94
C ILE A 218 7.19 12.77 6.88
N THR A 219 6.76 12.02 5.87
CA THR A 219 7.65 11.55 4.80
C THR A 219 8.22 12.72 4.00
N PHE A 220 7.43 13.73 3.68
CA PHE A 220 7.88 14.95 3.00
C PHE A 220 8.96 15.68 3.81
N LEU A 221 8.77 15.83 5.13
CA LEU A 221 9.76 16.48 6.01
C LEU A 221 11.05 15.66 6.11
N ILE A 222 10.96 14.35 6.37
CA ILE A 222 12.13 13.46 6.45
C ILE A 222 12.92 13.51 5.13
N LEU A 223 12.23 13.40 4.00
CA LEU A 223 12.85 13.44 2.68
C LEU A 223 13.50 14.80 2.40
N SER A 224 12.88 15.90 2.81
CA SER A 224 13.43 17.25 2.65
C SER A 224 14.71 17.43 3.49
N CYS A 225 14.69 16.99 4.76
CA CYS A 225 15.87 16.97 5.62
C CYS A 225 16.99 16.10 5.02
N PHE A 226 16.65 14.91 4.51
CA PHE A 226 17.60 14.02 3.87
C PHE A 226 18.24 14.64 2.62
N ILE A 227 17.47 15.32 1.78
CA ILE A 227 17.99 16.00 0.58
C ILE A 227 18.92 17.15 0.96
N LEU A 228 18.57 17.95 1.98
CA LEU A 228 19.43 19.03 2.47
C LEU A 228 20.77 18.48 2.98
N TYR A 229 20.70 17.41 3.77
CA TYR A 229 21.88 16.69 4.27
C TYR A 229 22.73 16.13 3.12
N ALA A 230 22.12 15.43 2.16
CA ALA A 230 22.83 14.81 1.05
C ALA A 230 23.47 15.83 0.09
N LYS A 231 22.80 16.95 -0.18
CA LYS A 231 23.35 18.01 -1.05
C LYS A 231 24.37 18.91 -0.34
N LYS A 232 24.48 18.84 1.00
CA LYS A 232 25.31 19.74 1.82
C LYS A 232 25.11 21.22 1.45
N SER A 233 23.88 21.60 1.10
CA SER A 233 23.56 22.94 0.59
C SER A 233 22.16 23.35 1.00
N ILE A 234 22.02 24.61 1.40
CA ILE A 234 20.73 25.24 1.74
C ILE A 234 19.99 25.80 0.52
N LYS A 235 20.62 25.82 -0.68
CA LYS A 235 20.00 26.32 -1.92
C LYS A 235 18.60 25.75 -2.22
N PRO A 236 18.30 24.45 -2.03
CA PRO A 236 16.96 23.93 -2.29
C PRO A 236 15.92 24.37 -1.25
N LEU A 237 16.32 24.86 -0.08
CA LEU A 237 15.42 25.21 1.03
C LEU A 237 14.34 26.20 0.60
N ALA A 238 14.70 27.24 -0.17
CA ALA A 238 13.73 28.23 -0.64
C ALA A 238 12.60 27.58 -1.48
N TYR A 239 12.94 26.64 -2.36
CA TYR A 239 11.95 25.89 -3.12
C TYR A 239 11.09 25.00 -2.21
N MET A 240 11.70 24.33 -1.23
CA MET A 240 10.97 23.47 -0.27
C MET A 240 9.96 24.27 0.56
N VAL A 241 10.34 25.48 1.00
CA VAL A 241 9.45 26.40 1.74
C VAL A 241 8.29 26.83 0.85
N VAL A 242 8.54 27.24 -0.40
CA VAL A 242 7.48 27.63 -1.33
C VAL A 242 6.51 26.47 -1.58
N VAL A 243 7.02 25.26 -1.84
CA VAL A 243 6.16 24.07 -2.01
C VAL A 243 5.34 23.81 -0.74
N SER A 244 5.96 23.85 0.44
CA SER A 244 5.27 23.65 1.72
C SER A 244 4.15 24.67 1.96
N LEU A 245 4.39 25.95 1.65
CA LEU A 245 3.39 27.01 1.76
C LEU A 245 2.19 26.75 0.83
N VAL A 246 2.44 26.37 -0.42
CA VAL A 246 1.37 26.06 -1.38
C VAL A 246 0.57 24.84 -0.95
N LEU A 247 1.24 23.76 -0.52
CA LEU A 247 0.54 22.56 -0.02
C LEU A 247 -0.31 22.89 1.21
N SER A 248 0.21 23.71 2.12
CA SER A 248 -0.54 24.18 3.30
C SER A 248 -1.75 25.03 2.90
N ALA A 249 -1.58 25.94 1.94
CA ALA A 249 -2.66 26.76 1.40
C ALA A 249 -3.76 25.92 0.73
N LEU A 250 -3.39 24.88 -0.04
CA LEU A 250 -4.36 23.94 -0.63
C LEU A 250 -5.16 23.19 0.43
N TYR A 251 -4.50 22.72 1.49
CA TYR A 251 -5.17 22.05 2.60
C TYR A 251 -6.13 22.99 3.36
N MET A 252 -5.68 24.21 3.67
CA MET A 252 -6.53 25.23 4.31
C MET A 252 -7.71 25.62 3.42
N GLY A 253 -7.48 25.77 2.12
CA GLY A 253 -8.52 26.05 1.12
C GLY A 253 -9.59 24.97 1.08
N ASN A 254 -9.21 23.69 1.02
CA ASN A 254 -10.17 22.59 1.10
C ASN A 254 -11.01 22.63 2.38
N ASN A 255 -10.36 22.82 3.53
CA ASN A 255 -11.06 22.90 4.82
C ASN A 255 -12.04 24.09 4.87
N ALA A 256 -11.69 25.22 4.25
CA ALA A 256 -12.59 26.37 4.16
C ALA A 256 -13.80 26.09 3.26
N LEU A 257 -13.60 25.40 2.13
CA LEU A 257 -14.69 24.99 1.23
C LEU A 257 -15.62 23.96 1.87
N GLU A 258 -15.08 22.98 2.60
CA GLU A 258 -15.87 22.02 3.38
C GLU A 258 -16.68 22.69 4.50
N LYS A 259 -16.12 23.70 5.18
CA LYS A 259 -16.84 24.47 6.22
C LYS A 259 -17.97 25.33 5.65
N ARG A 260 -17.81 25.85 4.43
CA ARG A 260 -18.83 26.65 3.73
C ARG A 260 -19.91 25.78 3.06
N GLY A 261 -19.80 24.45 3.13
CA GLY A 261 -20.73 23.53 2.48
C GLY A 261 -20.61 23.48 0.95
N ALA A 262 -19.57 24.10 0.36
CA ALA A 262 -19.35 24.09 -1.09
C ALA A 262 -18.89 22.72 -1.61
N ILE A 263 -18.39 21.86 -0.71
CA ILE A 263 -17.95 20.51 -1.00
C ILE A 263 -18.55 19.59 0.07
N GLU A 264 -19.08 18.44 -0.35
CA GLU A 264 -19.71 17.49 0.57
C GLU A 264 -18.72 17.00 1.64
N GLN A 265 -19.10 17.21 2.90
CA GLN A 265 -18.29 16.82 4.04
C GLN A 265 -18.17 15.31 4.14
N SER A 266 -16.96 14.83 4.40
CA SER A 266 -16.70 13.40 4.54
C SER A 266 -17.23 12.83 5.87
N ARG A 267 -18.55 12.71 6.03
CA ARG A 267 -19.33 11.95 7.04
C ARG A 267 -18.93 12.00 8.54
N VAL A 268 -17.89 12.70 8.98
CA VAL A 268 -17.30 12.55 10.33
C VAL A 268 -17.06 13.89 11.03
N GLN A 269 -17.91 14.89 10.79
CA GLN A 269 -17.96 16.07 11.66
C GLN A 269 -19.14 16.06 12.63
N ASN A 270 -20.21 15.31 12.34
CA ASN A 270 -21.37 15.20 13.25
C ASN A 270 -21.16 14.17 14.39
N GLN A 271 -20.17 13.29 14.28
CA GLN A 271 -19.72 12.41 15.36
C GLN A 271 -18.41 12.96 15.89
N SER A 272 -18.47 13.82 16.91
CA SER A 272 -17.27 14.25 17.60
C SER A 272 -16.62 13.03 18.26
N PHE A 273 -15.29 12.95 18.19
CA PHE A 273 -14.52 11.90 18.87
C PHE A 273 -14.95 11.75 20.34
N GLU A 274 -15.28 12.87 20.98
CA GLU A 274 -15.81 12.92 22.34
C GLU A 274 -17.19 12.29 22.49
N ALA A 275 -18.12 12.52 21.55
CA ALA A 275 -19.45 11.91 21.58
C ALA A 275 -19.38 10.38 21.43
N ASP A 276 -18.54 9.90 20.51
CA ASP A 276 -18.30 8.46 20.31
C ASP A 276 -17.69 7.81 21.57
N LEU A 277 -16.73 8.47 22.23
CA LEU A 277 -16.16 7.99 23.49
C LEU A 277 -17.20 7.98 24.63
N LYS A 278 -18.04 9.00 24.72
CA LYS A 278 -19.12 9.05 25.73
C LYS A 278 -20.15 7.94 25.52
N ARG A 279 -20.48 7.60 24.27
CA ARG A 279 -21.34 6.44 23.94
C ARG A 279 -20.68 5.14 24.35
N TYR A 280 -19.42 4.96 23.98
CA TYR A 280 -18.66 3.76 24.34
C TYR A 280 -18.53 3.57 25.86
N ALA A 281 -18.33 4.65 26.61
CA ALA A 281 -18.32 4.60 28.08
C ALA A 281 -19.65 4.12 28.69
N LYS A 282 -20.77 4.34 27.99
CA LYS A 282 -22.10 3.81 28.34
C LYS A 282 -22.34 2.37 27.83
N LYS A 283 -21.29 1.66 27.41
CA LYS A 283 -21.35 0.32 26.79
C LYS A 283 -22.10 0.28 25.45
N ASP A 284 -22.27 1.42 24.81
CA ASP A 284 -22.80 1.51 23.45
C ASP A 284 -21.63 1.58 22.47
N ALA A 285 -21.30 0.42 21.88
CA ALA A 285 -20.23 0.31 20.90
C ALA A 285 -20.67 0.71 19.48
N ASP A 286 -21.92 1.12 19.25
CA ASP A 286 -22.46 1.39 17.91
C ASP A 286 -22.03 2.75 17.34
N SER A 287 -20.72 2.96 17.30
CA SER A 287 -20.04 4.13 16.75
C SER A 287 -18.78 3.72 16.00
N SER A 288 -18.25 4.59 15.13
CA SER A 288 -17.04 4.23 14.37
C SER A 288 -15.84 3.93 15.27
N ILE A 289 -15.75 4.57 16.44
CA ILE A 289 -14.68 4.31 17.41
C ILE A 289 -14.99 3.07 18.23
N GLY A 290 -16.23 2.92 18.73
CA GLY A 290 -16.65 1.75 19.49
C GLY A 290 -16.41 0.45 18.74
N TRP A 291 -16.83 0.39 17.47
CA TRP A 291 -16.59 -0.77 16.59
C TRP A 291 -15.10 -1.11 16.42
N ARG A 292 -14.19 -0.13 16.46
CA ARG A 292 -12.75 -0.39 16.37
C ARG A 292 -12.20 -0.94 17.68
N LEU A 293 -12.60 -0.34 18.81
CA LEU A 293 -12.14 -0.75 20.14
C LEU A 293 -12.60 -2.18 20.45
N GLU A 294 -13.85 -2.53 20.16
CA GLU A 294 -14.34 -3.90 20.33
C GLU A 294 -13.61 -4.89 19.43
N ARG A 295 -13.37 -4.54 18.15
CA ARG A 295 -12.54 -5.34 17.25
C ARG A 295 -11.11 -5.55 17.77
N TRP A 296 -10.54 -4.58 18.48
CA TRP A 296 -9.21 -4.73 19.09
C TRP A 296 -9.24 -5.69 20.28
N LYS A 297 -10.27 -5.62 21.14
CA LYS A 297 -10.46 -6.58 22.23
C LYS A 297 -10.61 -8.00 21.71
N GLU A 298 -11.49 -8.19 20.72
CA GLU A 298 -11.72 -9.49 20.06
C GLU A 298 -10.42 -10.05 19.47
N ALA A 299 -9.64 -9.23 18.77
CA ALA A 299 -8.36 -9.65 18.20
C ALA A 299 -7.31 -10.04 19.26
N LEU A 300 -7.25 -9.31 20.39
CA LEU A 300 -6.37 -9.67 21.50
C LEU A 300 -6.80 -10.97 22.17
N THR A 301 -8.11 -11.23 22.28
CA THR A 301 -8.63 -12.51 22.74
C THR A 301 -8.25 -13.63 21.76
N VAL A 302 -8.36 -13.41 20.45
CA VAL A 302 -7.90 -14.37 19.44
C VAL A 302 -6.40 -14.68 19.60
N LEU A 303 -5.56 -13.66 19.82
CA LEU A 303 -4.14 -13.86 20.09
C LEU A 303 -3.89 -14.70 21.36
N ARG A 304 -4.67 -14.48 22.43
CA ARG A 304 -4.57 -15.31 23.65
C ARG A 304 -4.94 -16.77 23.40
N LEU A 305 -5.98 -17.01 22.59
CA LEU A 305 -6.42 -18.36 22.24
C LEU A 305 -5.45 -19.07 21.30
N ARG A 306 -4.79 -18.34 20.39
CA ARG A 306 -3.82 -18.89 19.41
C ARG A 306 -2.56 -18.01 19.30
N PRO A 307 -1.63 -18.05 20.27
CA PRO A 307 -0.54 -17.09 20.37
C PRO A 307 0.54 -17.25 19.31
N PHE A 308 0.91 -18.48 18.95
CA PHE A 308 2.09 -18.72 18.11
C PHE A 308 1.84 -18.48 16.63
N PHE A 309 0.77 -19.07 16.09
CA PHE A 309 0.45 -19.05 14.66
C PHE A 309 -0.80 -18.23 14.34
N GLY A 310 -1.54 -17.74 15.34
CA GLY A 310 -2.80 -17.02 15.12
C GLY A 310 -3.95 -17.96 14.79
N MET A 311 -5.10 -17.37 14.47
CA MET A 311 -6.32 -18.11 14.20
C MET A 311 -6.76 -17.92 12.74
N ALA A 312 -7.10 -19.02 12.08
CA ALA A 312 -7.66 -19.00 10.73
C ALA A 312 -9.06 -18.38 10.73
N ALA A 313 -9.50 -17.86 9.57
CA ALA A 313 -10.82 -17.24 9.46
C ALA A 313 -11.95 -18.25 9.75
N SER A 314 -11.81 -19.49 9.28
CA SER A 314 -12.76 -20.59 9.53
C SER A 314 -12.89 -20.90 11.03
N GLU A 315 -11.76 -21.09 11.72
CA GLU A 315 -11.73 -21.30 13.17
C GLU A 315 -12.32 -20.11 13.93
N LYS A 316 -12.04 -18.87 13.48
CA LYS A 316 -12.64 -17.66 14.07
C LYS A 316 -14.16 -17.64 13.95
N CYS A 317 -14.70 -18.12 12.83
CA CYS A 317 -16.15 -18.22 12.63
C CYS A 317 -16.78 -19.25 13.56
N GLN A 318 -16.15 -20.42 13.72
CA GLN A 318 -16.66 -21.48 14.60
C GLN A 318 -16.60 -21.08 16.08
N ARG A 319 -15.55 -20.37 16.48
CA ARG A 319 -15.30 -19.95 17.86
C ARG A 319 -15.79 -18.53 18.15
N LEU A 320 -16.64 -17.95 17.29
CA LEU A 320 -17.05 -16.56 17.42
C LEU A 320 -17.72 -16.28 18.77
N GLU A 321 -18.60 -17.16 19.24
CA GLU A 321 -19.27 -17.01 20.54
C GLU A 321 -18.29 -17.02 21.71
N GLU A 322 -17.31 -17.93 21.68
CA GLU A 322 -16.25 -18.00 22.68
C GLU A 322 -15.38 -16.73 22.66
N ILE A 323 -15.05 -16.21 21.49
CA ILE A 323 -14.27 -14.97 21.36
C ILE A 323 -15.06 -13.79 21.92
N LEU A 324 -16.35 -13.68 21.62
CA LEU A 324 -17.18 -12.58 22.10
C LEU A 324 -17.39 -12.63 23.61
N SER A 325 -17.60 -13.83 24.18
CA SER A 325 -17.75 -14.00 25.62
C SER A 325 -16.46 -13.67 26.38
N LEU A 326 -15.32 -14.18 25.91
CA LEU A 326 -14.01 -13.93 26.54
C LEU A 326 -13.50 -12.49 26.35
N SER A 327 -13.84 -11.84 25.24
CA SER A 327 -13.49 -10.43 25.00
C SER A 327 -14.42 -9.44 25.70
N GLN A 328 -15.57 -9.92 26.21
CA GLN A 328 -16.65 -9.09 26.73
C GLN A 328 -17.08 -8.02 25.70
N SER A 329 -17.19 -8.44 24.43
CA SER A 329 -17.51 -7.53 23.33
C SER A 329 -18.95 -7.01 23.45
N TYR A 330 -19.13 -5.71 23.23
CA TYR A 330 -20.47 -5.10 23.18
C TYR A 330 -21.12 -5.19 21.79
N ARG A 331 -20.46 -5.84 20.82
CA ARG A 331 -21.00 -6.02 19.46
C ARG A 331 -21.98 -7.20 19.43
N ALA A 332 -23.10 -7.00 18.76
CA ALA A 332 -24.06 -8.06 18.50
C ALA A 332 -23.51 -9.06 17.46
N LYS A 333 -23.69 -10.36 17.71
CA LYS A 333 -23.10 -11.45 16.92
C LYS A 333 -23.53 -11.41 15.44
N ASP A 334 -24.78 -11.09 15.19
CA ASP A 334 -25.42 -10.98 13.88
C ASP A 334 -24.82 -9.86 13.00
N LEU A 335 -24.22 -8.85 13.63
CA LEU A 335 -23.54 -7.74 12.95
C LEU A 335 -22.06 -8.03 12.64
N ILE A 336 -21.53 -9.18 13.08
CA ILE A 336 -20.11 -9.51 12.95
C ILE A 336 -19.85 -10.42 11.76
N LEU A 337 -19.10 -9.90 10.80
CA LEU A 337 -18.52 -10.73 9.74
C LEU A 337 -17.28 -11.43 10.29
N CYS A 338 -17.36 -12.74 10.52
CA CYS A 338 -16.26 -13.52 11.08
C CYS A 338 -15.00 -13.63 10.20
N TYR A 339 -14.96 -13.00 9.03
CA TYR A 339 -13.76 -12.86 8.19
C TYR A 339 -13.31 -11.40 8.06
N GLU A 340 -13.91 -10.50 8.84
CA GLU A 340 -13.54 -9.09 8.83
C GLU A 340 -12.08 -8.88 9.25
N ARG A 341 -11.49 -7.85 8.64
CA ARG A 341 -10.14 -7.40 8.97
C ARG A 341 -10.20 -6.44 10.16
N TYR A 342 -9.28 -6.61 11.09
CA TYR A 342 -9.09 -5.66 12.18
C TYR A 342 -8.45 -4.37 11.65
N ASP A 343 -8.88 -3.21 12.15
CA ASP A 343 -8.47 -1.91 11.56
C ASP A 343 -6.98 -1.58 11.78
N ASN A 344 -6.36 -2.17 12.81
CA ASN A 344 -4.95 -2.01 13.12
C ASN A 344 -4.16 -3.18 12.53
N GLN A 345 -3.17 -2.87 11.70
CA GLN A 345 -2.37 -3.88 11.00
C GLN A 345 -1.55 -4.76 11.94
N ILE A 346 -1.00 -4.21 13.03
CA ILE A 346 -0.21 -4.95 14.02
C ILE A 346 -1.10 -5.97 14.72
N ILE A 347 -2.23 -5.51 15.26
CA ILE A 347 -3.21 -6.36 15.93
C ILE A 347 -3.77 -7.42 14.96
N HIS A 348 -3.99 -7.03 13.71
CA HIS A 348 -4.46 -7.96 12.69
C HIS A 348 -3.46 -9.08 12.41
N VAL A 349 -2.17 -8.75 12.22
CA VAL A 349 -1.13 -9.75 11.98
C VAL A 349 -0.95 -10.65 13.20
N LEU A 350 -0.95 -10.09 14.42
CA LEU A 350 -0.89 -10.88 15.65
C LEU A 350 -2.06 -11.86 15.78
N ALA A 351 -3.29 -11.41 15.55
CA ALA A 351 -4.47 -12.28 15.68
C ALA A 351 -4.52 -13.35 14.57
N THR A 352 -4.10 -13.03 13.34
CA THR A 352 -4.25 -13.92 12.17
C THR A 352 -3.01 -14.71 11.81
N ARG A 353 -1.85 -14.40 12.38
CA ARG A 353 -0.56 -15.07 12.11
C ARG A 353 0.28 -15.31 13.36
N GLY A 354 -0.19 -14.89 14.53
CA GLY A 354 0.47 -15.08 15.81
C GLY A 354 1.76 -14.28 15.94
N ILE A 355 2.50 -14.56 17.02
CA ILE A 355 3.79 -13.94 17.32
C ILE A 355 4.82 -14.28 16.25
N ILE A 356 4.83 -15.52 15.74
CA ILE A 356 5.80 -15.94 14.72
C ILE A 356 5.57 -15.17 13.42
N GLY A 357 4.32 -15.09 12.95
CA GLY A 357 3.98 -14.31 11.78
C GLY A 357 4.21 -12.80 11.98
N PHE A 358 4.02 -12.29 13.20
CA PHE A 358 4.35 -10.91 13.53
C PHE A 358 5.84 -10.61 13.47
N LEU A 359 6.71 -11.48 13.98
CA LEU A 359 8.17 -11.33 13.88
C LEU A 359 8.65 -11.34 12.43
N ILE A 360 8.08 -12.23 11.61
CA ILE A 360 8.36 -12.29 10.16
C ILE A 360 7.90 -11.00 9.47
N TRP A 361 6.72 -10.49 9.84
CA TRP A 361 6.20 -9.24 9.31
C TRP A 361 7.03 -8.03 9.74
N LEU A 362 7.54 -8.01 10.98
CA LEU A 362 8.50 -7.00 11.43
C LEU A 362 9.82 -7.08 10.68
N PHE A 363 10.34 -8.28 10.41
CA PHE A 363 11.55 -8.44 9.60
C PHE A 363 11.40 -7.91 8.17
N PHE A 364 10.16 -7.83 7.66
CA PHE A 364 9.87 -7.27 6.35
C PHE A 364 9.83 -5.74 6.31
N TYR A 365 9.43 -5.08 7.40
CA TYR A 365 9.34 -3.62 7.51
C TYR A 365 10.63 -3.01 8.05
#